data_AF-A0AA37SCX1-F1
#
_entry.id   AF-A0AA37SCX1-F1
#
_cell.length_a   1.000
_cell.length_b   1.000
_cell.length_c   1.000
_cell.angle_alpha   90.00
_cell.angle_beta   90.00
_cell.angle_gamma   90.00
#
_symmetry.space_group_name_H-M   'P 1'
#
loop_
_entity.id
_entity.type
_entity.pdbx_description
1 polymer ?
#
loop_
_entity_poly.entity_id
_entity_poly.type
_entity_poly.pdbx_seq_one_letter_code
_entity_poly.pdbx_strand_id
1 'polypeptide(L)'
;MLRSIMNEEQSNNNEDLIWNLDDFAKQQLAKQFAMLFENRLCVYSESVEQLYTNYSMNFPSDNNSKMVVLPNPYAYHDTISHINCEAIKPTGIVVLPGELIGKSGLHVTVLVKNKHVSNKPVPFKKAIAHVVNSHKKVGDTFLPVLVKGDLREFNQKLPYMHLHRIRPDYLAKLSEFDRSDIQRVVSDKLKRLYVDSDRVVLNAA
;
A
#
# COMPACT_ATOMS: atom_id res chain seq x y z
N MET A 1 14.18 32.34 -13.30
CA MET A 1 15.44 31.60 -13.52
C MET A 1 15.75 30.64 -12.36
N LEU A 2 15.72 31.06 -11.09
CA LEU A 2 15.95 30.18 -9.92
C LEU A 2 14.87 29.10 -9.68
N ARG A 3 13.67 29.23 -10.25
CA ARG A 3 12.61 28.20 -10.17
C ARG A 3 12.77 27.04 -11.16
N SER A 4 13.65 27.15 -12.17
CA SER A 4 13.93 26.06 -13.11
C SER A 4 15.05 25.14 -12.64
N ILE A 5 15.95 25.60 -11.76
CA ILE A 5 17.15 24.85 -11.37
C ILE A 5 16.86 23.87 -10.21
N MET A 6 15.72 23.98 -9.53
CA MET A 6 15.32 23.06 -8.45
C MET A 6 14.44 21.88 -8.89
N ASN A 7 14.15 21.74 -10.20
CA ASN A 7 13.24 20.71 -10.71
C ASN A 7 13.91 19.60 -11.56
N GLU A 8 15.24 19.60 -11.72
CA GLU A 8 15.91 18.69 -12.67
C GLU A 8 16.77 17.57 -12.05
N GLU A 9 16.93 17.48 -10.72
CA GLU A 9 17.80 16.45 -10.10
C GLU A 9 17.10 15.32 -9.31
N GLN A 10 15.76 15.19 -9.39
CA GLN A 10 15.02 14.04 -8.82
C GLN A 10 14.21 13.24 -9.85
N SER A 11 14.60 13.32 -11.13
CA SER A 11 14.07 12.42 -12.18
C SER A 11 15.00 11.24 -12.45
N ASN A 12 15.43 10.53 -11.40
CA ASN A 12 15.83 9.13 -11.60
C ASN A 12 14.55 8.32 -11.71
N ASN A 13 14.19 7.94 -12.94
CA ASN A 13 12.97 7.25 -13.38
C ASN A 13 12.59 6.04 -12.49
N ASN A 14 11.97 6.29 -11.34
CA ASN A 14 11.39 5.24 -10.52
C ASN A 14 9.96 4.98 -10.99
N GLU A 15 9.83 4.23 -12.09
CA GLU A 15 8.53 3.90 -12.68
C GLU A 15 7.60 3.19 -11.69
N ASP A 16 8.13 2.54 -10.64
CA ASP A 16 7.33 1.85 -9.61
C ASP A 16 6.52 2.82 -8.74
N LEU A 17 6.88 4.10 -8.74
CA LEU A 17 6.14 5.15 -8.04
C LEU A 17 5.06 5.80 -8.89
N ILE A 18 4.95 5.43 -10.18
CA ILE A 18 3.93 5.93 -11.09
C ILE A 18 2.92 4.81 -11.36
N TRP A 19 1.70 4.99 -10.85
CA TRP A 19 0.62 4.01 -10.95
C TRP A 19 -0.41 4.51 -11.95
N ASN A 20 -0.70 3.69 -12.95
CA ASN A 20 -1.68 4.00 -13.99
C ASN A 20 -3.10 3.67 -13.51
N LEU A 21 -4.02 4.58 -13.77
CA LEU A 21 -5.45 4.50 -13.46
C LEU A 21 -6.31 4.51 -14.73
N ASP A 22 -5.70 4.39 -15.92
CA ASP A 22 -6.40 4.43 -17.21
C ASP A 22 -7.52 3.40 -17.31
N ASP A 23 -7.29 2.21 -16.74
CA ASP A 23 -8.24 1.11 -16.79
C ASP A 23 -9.41 1.24 -15.80
N PHE A 24 -9.39 2.24 -14.92
CA PHE A 24 -10.44 2.41 -13.92
C PHE A 24 -11.66 3.14 -14.50
N ALA A 25 -12.82 2.49 -14.44
CA ALA A 25 -14.08 3.13 -14.84
C ALA A 25 -14.48 4.30 -13.92
N LYS A 26 -14.08 4.27 -12.65
CA LYS A 26 -14.32 5.33 -11.66
C LYS A 26 -13.02 5.86 -11.08
N GLN A 27 -12.21 6.54 -11.90
CA GLN A 27 -10.90 7.07 -11.49
C GLN A 27 -10.96 7.89 -10.20
N GLN A 28 -11.90 8.83 -10.06
CA GLN A 28 -11.98 9.65 -8.85
C GLN A 28 -12.22 8.83 -7.58
N LEU A 29 -13.05 7.80 -7.66
CA LEU A 29 -13.28 6.88 -6.56
C LEU A 29 -12.02 6.07 -6.22
N ALA A 30 -11.28 5.63 -7.23
CA ALA A 30 -10.01 4.94 -7.06
C ALA A 30 -8.95 5.85 -6.40
N LYS A 31 -8.87 7.12 -6.81
CA LYS A 31 -7.98 8.13 -6.22
C LYS A 31 -8.30 8.35 -4.75
N GLN A 32 -9.57 8.63 -4.43
CA GLN A 32 -10.02 8.81 -3.05
C GLN A 32 -9.74 7.57 -2.20
N PHE A 33 -9.93 6.38 -2.76
CA PHE A 33 -9.63 5.13 -2.08
C PHE A 33 -8.13 4.94 -1.82
N ALA A 34 -7.28 5.27 -2.79
CA ALA A 34 -5.82 5.21 -2.63
C ALA A 34 -5.33 6.14 -1.51
N MET A 35 -5.87 7.37 -1.45
CA MET A 35 -5.53 8.37 -0.42
C MET A 35 -5.78 7.88 1.01
N LEU A 36 -6.67 6.90 1.20
CA LEU A 36 -6.90 6.30 2.53
C LEU A 36 -5.68 5.56 3.07
N PHE A 37 -4.72 5.18 2.22
CA PHE A 37 -3.54 4.42 2.60
C PHE A 37 -2.27 5.27 2.66
N GLU A 38 -2.32 6.52 2.18
CA GLU A 38 -1.20 7.46 2.24
C GLU A 38 -0.68 7.53 3.68
N ASN A 39 0.62 7.30 3.86
CA ASN A 39 1.30 7.26 5.16
C ASN A 39 0.75 6.27 6.20
N ARG A 40 -0.23 5.42 5.84
CA ARG A 40 -0.78 4.34 6.65
C ARG A 40 -0.27 2.96 6.25
N LEU A 41 0.30 2.84 5.06
CA LEU A 41 1.10 1.69 4.61
C LEU A 41 2.37 2.20 3.92
N CYS A 42 3.46 1.44 4.00
CA CYS A 42 4.67 1.75 3.26
C CYS A 42 4.52 1.36 1.78
N VAL A 43 5.21 2.07 0.89
CA VAL A 43 5.27 1.75 -0.55
C VAL A 43 6.66 1.24 -0.88
N TYR A 44 6.74 0.10 -1.56
CA TYR A 44 7.98 -0.47 -2.04
C TYR A 44 8.17 -0.19 -3.53
N SER A 45 9.39 0.16 -3.90
CA SER A 45 9.87 0.24 -5.28
C SER A 45 10.93 -0.83 -5.49
N GLU A 46 10.68 -1.69 -6.49
CA GLU A 46 11.58 -2.76 -6.87
C GLU A 46 12.80 -2.24 -7.61
N SER A 47 12.59 -1.30 -8.53
CA SER A 47 13.61 -0.73 -9.43
C SER A 47 14.79 -0.10 -8.69
N VAL A 48 14.57 0.41 -7.48
CA VAL A 48 15.62 1.00 -6.64
C VAL A 48 15.79 0.28 -5.30
N GLU A 49 15.13 -0.86 -5.08
CA GLU A 49 15.17 -1.63 -3.82
C GLU A 49 14.87 -0.78 -2.56
N GLN A 50 13.88 0.11 -2.62
CA GLN A 50 13.54 1.03 -1.52
C GLN A 50 12.13 0.84 -0.98
N LEU A 51 12.00 0.97 0.34
CA LEU A 51 10.74 1.06 1.06
C LEU A 51 10.54 2.49 1.58
N TYR A 52 9.53 3.17 1.04
CA TYR A 52 9.14 4.51 1.43
C TYR A 52 8.12 4.44 2.56
N THR A 53 8.48 5.03 3.70
CA THR A 53 7.63 5.06 4.88
C THR A 53 6.86 6.39 4.98
N ASN A 54 7.37 7.49 4.41
CA ASN A 54 6.70 8.79 4.38
C ASN A 54 6.67 9.33 2.95
N TYR A 55 5.47 9.56 2.44
CA TYR A 55 5.24 9.98 1.06
C TYR A 55 3.91 10.72 0.92
N SER A 56 3.70 11.35 -0.23
CA SER A 56 2.40 11.88 -0.65
C SER A 56 1.98 11.25 -1.97
N MET A 57 0.70 10.94 -2.11
CA MET A 57 0.09 10.49 -3.36
C MET A 57 -0.42 11.72 -4.11
N ASN A 58 0.19 12.01 -5.25
CA ASN A 58 -0.14 13.15 -6.08
C ASN A 58 -0.82 12.70 -7.37
N PHE A 59 -1.78 13.50 -7.85
CA PHE A 59 -2.50 13.25 -9.10
C PHE A 59 -2.25 14.46 -10.02
N PRO A 60 -1.31 14.37 -10.97
CA PRO A 60 -0.98 15.48 -11.86
C PRO A 60 -2.20 15.97 -12.63
N SER A 61 -2.43 17.29 -12.65
CA SER A 61 -3.55 17.92 -13.35
C SER A 61 -3.55 17.62 -14.85
N ASP A 62 -2.37 17.53 -15.43
CA ASP A 62 -2.12 17.35 -16.86
C ASP A 62 -2.36 15.89 -17.30
N ASN A 63 -2.39 14.96 -16.34
CA ASN A 63 -2.65 13.55 -16.54
C ASN A 63 -3.46 12.97 -15.38
N ASN A 64 -4.77 13.13 -15.47
CA ASN A 64 -5.71 12.66 -14.45
C ASN A 64 -5.73 11.13 -14.28
N SER A 65 -5.11 10.35 -15.15
CA SER A 65 -5.05 8.89 -15.04
C SER A 65 -3.75 8.39 -14.41
N LYS A 66 -2.90 9.26 -13.89
CA LYS A 66 -1.70 8.86 -13.14
C LYS A 66 -1.81 9.23 -11.67
N MET A 67 -1.35 8.31 -10.82
CA MET A 67 -1.04 8.56 -9.43
C MET A 67 0.47 8.44 -9.24
N VAL A 68 1.08 9.44 -8.63
CA VAL A 68 2.52 9.49 -8.38
C VAL A 68 2.75 9.46 -6.88
N VAL A 69 3.46 8.46 -6.40
CA VAL A 69 3.95 8.40 -5.02
C VAL A 69 5.22 9.23 -4.93
N LEU A 70 5.17 10.36 -4.22
CA LEU A 70 6.31 11.24 -3.99
C LEU A 70 6.85 11.03 -2.58
N PRO A 71 8.04 10.41 -2.43
CA PRO A 71 8.73 10.34 -1.15
C PRO A 71 8.97 11.74 -0.59
N ASN A 72 8.98 11.90 0.73
CA ASN A 72 9.30 13.19 1.33
C ASN A 72 10.80 13.52 1.12
N PRO A 73 11.14 14.55 0.31
CA PRO A 73 12.55 14.85 -0.01
C PRO A 73 13.32 15.43 1.19
N TYR A 74 12.63 15.84 2.26
CA TYR A 74 13.24 16.38 3.47
C TYR A 74 13.34 15.35 4.61
N ALA A 75 12.89 14.12 4.37
CA ALA A 75 12.91 13.05 5.37
C ALA A 75 13.67 11.83 4.86
N TYR A 76 14.98 12.00 4.65
CA TYR A 76 15.86 10.92 4.20
C TYR A 76 15.84 9.69 5.12
N HIS A 77 15.56 9.89 6.41
CA HIS A 77 15.39 8.81 7.38
C HIS A 77 14.10 7.98 7.19
N ASP A 78 13.18 8.45 6.35
CA ASP A 78 11.90 7.78 6.08
C ASP A 78 11.97 6.84 4.86
N THR A 79 13.16 6.68 4.25
CA THR A 79 13.41 5.75 3.15
C THR A 79 14.39 4.66 3.59
N ILE A 80 13.97 3.40 3.49
CA ILE A 80 14.79 2.24 3.84
C ILE A 80 15.26 1.59 2.54
N SER A 81 16.58 1.45 2.37
CA SER A 81 17.20 0.92 1.15
C SER A 81 17.62 -0.54 1.30
N HIS A 82 18.08 -1.16 0.20
CA HIS A 82 18.57 -2.54 0.15
C HIS A 82 17.50 -3.59 0.50
N ILE A 83 16.25 -3.29 0.14
CA ILE A 83 15.12 -4.20 0.25
C ILE A 83 15.05 -5.03 -1.03
N ASN A 84 15.66 -6.21 -1.02
CA ASN A 84 15.62 -7.14 -2.15
C ASN A 84 14.18 -7.57 -2.46
N CYS A 85 13.83 -7.68 -3.75
CA CYS A 85 12.47 -7.99 -4.18
C CYS A 85 11.97 -9.34 -3.68
N GLU A 86 12.86 -10.31 -3.44
CA GLU A 86 12.51 -11.60 -2.86
C GLU A 86 11.92 -11.48 -1.44
N ALA A 87 12.20 -10.40 -0.71
CA ALA A 87 11.59 -10.15 0.59
C ALA A 87 10.13 -9.70 0.50
N ILE A 88 9.66 -9.30 -0.69
CA ILE A 88 8.29 -8.83 -0.92
C ILE A 88 7.44 -9.98 -1.47
N LYS A 89 6.41 -10.37 -0.72
CA LYS A 89 5.54 -11.52 -1.06
C LYS A 89 4.09 -11.07 -1.23
N PRO A 90 3.39 -11.50 -2.30
CA PRO A 90 1.95 -11.27 -2.42
C PRO A 90 1.21 -12.05 -1.33
N THR A 91 0.18 -11.45 -0.75
CA THR A 91 -0.59 -12.08 0.34
C THR A 91 -1.91 -12.69 -0.13
N GLY A 92 -2.42 -12.26 -1.29
CA GLY A 92 -3.79 -12.54 -1.72
C GLY A 92 -4.86 -11.82 -0.91
N ILE A 93 -4.49 -11.06 0.13
CA ILE A 93 -5.39 -10.24 0.93
C ILE A 93 -5.71 -8.98 0.13
N VAL A 94 -7.00 -8.66 0.02
CA VAL A 94 -7.47 -7.42 -0.60
C VAL A 94 -8.30 -6.61 0.38
N VAL A 95 -8.07 -5.32 0.40
CA VAL A 95 -8.84 -4.34 1.17
C VAL A 95 -9.82 -3.64 0.26
N LEU A 96 -11.06 -3.49 0.74
CA LEU A 96 -12.20 -2.94 0.03
C LEU A 96 -12.83 -1.81 0.86
N PRO A 97 -13.40 -0.78 0.22
CA PRO A 97 -14.28 0.15 0.90
C PRO A 97 -15.64 -0.50 1.18
N GLY A 98 -16.10 -0.42 2.42
CA GLY A 98 -17.36 -1.02 2.86
C GLY A 98 -18.58 -0.39 2.19
N GLU A 99 -18.52 0.92 1.93
CA GLU A 99 -19.64 1.73 1.45
C GLU A 99 -20.13 1.22 0.08
N LEU A 100 -19.20 0.75 -0.76
CA LEU A 100 -19.48 0.20 -2.08
C LEU A 100 -20.06 -1.22 -2.05
N ILE A 101 -20.08 -1.87 -0.88
CA ILE A 101 -20.67 -3.19 -0.65
C ILE A 101 -21.78 -3.15 0.40
N GLY A 102 -22.34 -1.97 0.68
CA GLY A 102 -23.45 -1.79 1.62
C GLY A 102 -23.07 -1.97 3.09
N LYS A 103 -21.80 -1.71 3.44
CA LYS A 103 -21.24 -1.80 4.80
C LYS A 103 -20.51 -0.50 5.15
N SER A 104 -20.00 -0.38 6.37
CA SER A 104 -19.21 0.79 6.83
C SER A 104 -17.73 0.45 7.01
N GLY A 105 -16.85 1.37 6.64
CA GLY A 105 -15.41 1.24 6.88
C GLY A 105 -14.76 0.15 6.03
N LEU A 106 -13.46 -0.09 6.28
CA LEU A 106 -12.70 -1.02 5.47
C LEU A 106 -13.12 -2.48 5.71
N HIS A 107 -13.09 -3.25 4.62
CA HIS A 107 -13.36 -4.68 4.61
C HIS A 107 -12.21 -5.42 3.93
N VAL A 108 -12.07 -6.70 4.26
CA VAL A 108 -11.02 -7.57 3.74
C VAL A 108 -11.63 -8.83 3.16
N THR A 109 -11.16 -9.25 2.00
CA THR A 109 -11.36 -10.60 1.47
C THR A 109 -10.04 -11.17 0.96
N VAL A 110 -10.04 -12.44 0.55
CA VAL A 110 -8.88 -13.14 0.01
C VAL A 110 -9.20 -13.57 -1.42
N LEU A 111 -8.27 -13.29 -2.34
CA LEU A 111 -8.35 -13.77 -3.71
C LEU A 111 -7.87 -15.21 -3.80
N VAL A 112 -8.76 -16.09 -4.25
CA VAL A 112 -8.44 -17.50 -4.49
C VAL A 112 -8.14 -17.66 -5.98
N LYS A 113 -6.95 -18.14 -6.33
CA LYS A 113 -6.61 -18.50 -7.70
C LYS A 113 -7.61 -19.58 -8.18
N ASN A 114 -8.26 -19.33 -9.33
CA ASN A 114 -9.18 -20.26 -10.02
C ASN A 114 -10.58 -20.51 -9.43
N LYS A 115 -11.09 -19.69 -8.50
CA LYS A 115 -12.51 -19.76 -8.11
C LYS A 115 -13.14 -18.37 -8.04
N HIS A 116 -14.25 -18.18 -8.76
CA HIS A 116 -15.12 -16.99 -8.68
C HIS A 116 -15.77 -16.78 -7.29
N VAL A 117 -15.48 -17.64 -6.31
CA VAL A 117 -15.98 -17.52 -4.94
C VAL A 117 -14.96 -16.77 -4.10
N SER A 118 -15.03 -15.44 -4.18
CA SER A 118 -14.52 -14.56 -3.13
C SER A 118 -15.19 -14.93 -1.81
N ASN A 119 -14.39 -15.11 -0.74
CA ASN A 119 -14.96 -15.19 0.60
C ASN A 119 -15.74 -13.90 0.89
N LYS A 120 -16.85 -14.00 1.63
CA LYS A 120 -17.63 -12.81 2.00
C LYS A 120 -16.69 -11.80 2.69
N PRO A 121 -16.66 -10.52 2.24
CA PRO A 121 -15.82 -9.52 2.86
C PRO A 121 -16.10 -9.41 4.36
N VAL A 122 -15.03 -9.47 5.16
CA VAL A 122 -15.05 -9.40 6.63
C VAL A 122 -14.55 -8.02 7.07
N PRO A 123 -15.06 -7.42 8.16
CA PRO A 123 -14.56 -6.15 8.65
C PRO A 123 -13.04 -6.15 8.86
N PHE A 124 -12.36 -5.06 8.47
CA PHE A 124 -10.90 -4.96 8.44
C PHE A 124 -10.26 -5.34 9.78
N LYS A 125 -10.73 -4.79 10.90
CA LYS A 125 -10.21 -5.12 12.23
C LYS A 125 -10.25 -6.62 12.52
N LYS A 126 -11.39 -7.26 12.26
CA LYS A 126 -11.56 -8.70 12.50
C LYS A 126 -10.62 -9.53 11.62
N ALA A 127 -10.49 -9.17 10.35
CA ALA A 127 -9.64 -9.88 9.41
C ALA A 127 -8.15 -9.70 9.74
N ILE A 128 -7.69 -8.46 9.94
CA ILE A 128 -6.28 -8.17 10.26
C ILE A 128 -5.88 -8.74 11.61
N ALA A 129 -6.74 -8.69 12.64
CA ALA A 129 -6.46 -9.34 13.92
C ALA A 129 -6.26 -10.86 13.74
N HIS A 130 -7.09 -11.51 12.92
CA HIS A 130 -6.91 -12.91 12.58
C HIS A 130 -5.59 -13.17 11.86
N VAL A 131 -5.26 -12.38 10.83
CA VAL A 131 -4.02 -12.51 10.06
C VAL A 131 -2.79 -12.34 10.95
N VAL A 132 -2.73 -11.28 11.77
CA VAL A 132 -1.62 -11.00 12.69
C VAL A 132 -1.44 -12.13 13.70
N ASN A 133 -2.54 -12.60 14.30
CA ASN A 133 -2.48 -13.70 15.26
C ASN A 133 -2.02 -15.02 14.63
N SER A 134 -2.47 -15.31 13.40
CA SER A 134 -2.07 -16.53 12.68
C SER A 134 -0.57 -16.53 12.35
N HIS A 135 -0.01 -15.40 11.94
CA HIS A 135 1.44 -15.27 11.72
C HIS A 135 2.23 -15.37 13.03
N LYS A 136 1.76 -14.71 14.10
CA LYS A 136 2.42 -14.77 15.41
C LYS A 136 2.54 -16.19 15.96
N LYS A 137 1.54 -17.06 15.71
CA LYS A 137 1.56 -18.47 16.13
C LYS A 137 2.70 -19.29 15.51
N VAL A 138 3.17 -18.90 14.32
CA VAL A 138 4.26 -19.58 13.61
C VAL A 138 5.58 -18.80 13.73
N GLY A 139 5.69 -17.89 14.70
CA GLY A 139 6.89 -17.08 14.91
C GLY A 139 7.13 -16.01 13.83
N ASP A 140 6.10 -15.64 13.07
CA ASP A 140 6.18 -14.67 11.98
C ASP A 140 5.42 -13.38 12.32
N THR A 141 5.83 -12.27 11.70
CA THR A 141 5.14 -10.98 11.83
C THR A 141 4.54 -10.55 10.49
N PHE A 142 3.24 -10.24 10.49
CA PHE A 142 2.58 -9.73 9.30
C PHE A 142 2.90 -8.24 9.10
N LEU A 143 3.70 -7.94 8.07
CA LEU A 143 4.19 -6.59 7.77
C LEU A 143 3.71 -6.17 6.38
N PRO A 144 2.50 -5.59 6.25
CA PRO A 144 1.93 -5.26 4.95
C PRO A 144 2.60 -4.05 4.32
N VAL A 145 2.78 -4.12 3.00
CA VAL A 145 3.33 -3.06 2.16
C VAL A 145 2.54 -2.98 0.86
N LEU A 146 2.67 -1.87 0.16
CA LEU A 146 2.10 -1.65 -1.16
C LEU A 146 3.20 -1.67 -2.23
N VAL A 147 2.88 -2.20 -3.41
CA VAL A 147 3.72 -2.15 -4.61
C VAL A 147 2.94 -1.60 -5.79
N LYS A 148 3.64 -1.19 -6.86
CA LYS A 148 2.99 -0.78 -8.10
C LYS A 148 1.99 -1.84 -8.60
N GLY A 149 0.79 -1.38 -8.91
CA GLY A 149 -0.29 -2.23 -9.40
C GLY A 149 -1.09 -2.95 -8.30
N ASP A 150 -0.92 -2.60 -7.03
CA ASP A 150 -1.76 -3.12 -5.93
C ASP A 150 -3.15 -2.47 -5.89
N LEU A 151 -3.28 -1.21 -6.31
CA LEU A 151 -4.58 -0.61 -6.54
C LEU A 151 -5.18 -1.18 -7.83
N ARG A 152 -6.34 -1.81 -7.72
CA ARG A 152 -7.05 -2.50 -8.81
C ARG A 152 -8.56 -2.32 -8.66
N GLU A 153 -9.35 -2.83 -9.60
CA GLU A 153 -10.82 -2.81 -9.51
C GLU A 153 -11.48 -4.15 -9.86
N PHE A 154 -12.61 -4.44 -9.20
CA PHE A 154 -13.52 -5.51 -9.61
C PHE A 154 -14.64 -4.95 -10.47
N ASN A 155 -14.88 -5.63 -11.59
CA ASN A 155 -16.03 -5.40 -12.47
C ASN A 155 -16.28 -3.91 -12.78
N GLN A 156 -15.21 -3.13 -12.96
CA GLN A 156 -15.29 -1.70 -13.32
C GLN A 156 -16.08 -0.84 -12.32
N LYS A 157 -16.17 -1.25 -11.06
CA LYS A 157 -17.02 -0.56 -10.06
C LYS A 157 -16.39 -0.44 -8.69
N LEU A 158 -15.66 -1.46 -8.26
CA LEU A 158 -15.20 -1.60 -6.88
C LEU A 158 -13.67 -1.55 -6.84
N PRO A 159 -13.04 -0.39 -6.54
CA PRO A 159 -11.62 -0.34 -6.30
C PRO A 159 -11.26 -1.16 -5.07
N TYR A 160 -10.06 -1.75 -5.11
CA TYR A 160 -9.50 -2.55 -4.03
C TYR A 160 -7.99 -2.39 -3.98
N MET A 161 -7.43 -2.58 -2.78
CA MET A 161 -6.00 -2.54 -2.55
C MET A 161 -5.55 -3.97 -2.25
N HIS A 162 -4.80 -4.57 -3.15
CA HIS A 162 -4.13 -5.84 -2.89
C HIS A 162 -2.92 -5.59 -1.97
N LEU A 163 -2.73 -6.42 -0.96
CA LEU A 163 -1.62 -6.25 -0.03
C LEU A 163 -0.47 -7.19 -0.39
N HIS A 164 0.72 -6.63 -0.48
CA HIS A 164 1.95 -7.39 -0.33
C HIS A 164 2.40 -7.38 1.13
N ARG A 165 3.41 -8.18 1.45
CA ARG A 165 4.09 -8.13 2.73
C ARG A 165 5.60 -8.17 2.55
N ILE A 166 6.31 -7.54 3.46
CA ILE A 166 7.75 -7.70 3.61
C ILE A 166 8.07 -8.84 4.58
N ARG A 167 9.11 -9.63 4.27
CA ARG A 167 9.64 -10.74 5.07
C ARG A 167 11.05 -10.39 5.57
N PRO A 168 11.21 -10.00 6.85
CA PRO A 168 12.51 -9.60 7.39
C PRO A 168 13.60 -10.68 7.26
N ASP A 169 13.23 -11.95 7.31
CA ASP A 169 14.19 -13.07 7.17
C ASP A 169 14.89 -13.12 5.80
N TYR A 170 14.29 -12.51 4.78
CA TYR A 170 14.83 -12.47 3.42
C TYR A 170 15.71 -11.24 3.19
N LEU A 171 15.83 -10.34 4.17
CA LEU A 171 16.62 -9.11 4.11
C LEU A 171 18.06 -9.36 4.55
N ALA A 172 18.73 -10.34 3.94
CA ALA A 172 20.04 -10.82 4.37
C ALA A 172 21.12 -9.72 4.44
N LYS A 173 21.01 -8.69 3.60
CA LYS A 173 21.94 -7.55 3.52
C LYS A 173 21.75 -6.51 4.62
N LEU A 174 20.63 -6.56 5.34
CA LEU A 174 20.32 -5.61 6.41
C LEU A 174 20.74 -6.14 7.78
N SER A 175 21.17 -5.22 8.64
CA SER A 175 21.51 -5.52 10.03
C SER A 175 20.26 -5.93 10.82
N GLU A 176 20.45 -6.59 11.96
CA GLU A 176 19.34 -6.91 12.87
C GLU A 176 18.60 -5.66 13.35
N PHE A 177 19.34 -4.56 13.53
CA PHE A 177 18.77 -3.26 13.89
C PHE A 177 17.83 -2.75 12.79
N ASP A 178 18.28 -2.74 11.53
CA ASP A 178 17.46 -2.27 10.40
C ASP A 178 16.21 -3.13 10.21
N ARG A 179 16.34 -4.46 10.35
CA ARG A 179 15.21 -5.39 10.26
C ARG A 179 14.19 -5.13 11.38
N SER A 180 14.67 -4.88 12.59
CA SER A 180 13.84 -4.53 13.74
C SER A 180 13.13 -3.20 13.53
N ASP A 181 13.81 -2.23 12.93
CA ASP A 181 13.23 -0.93 12.62
C ASP A 181 12.14 -1.02 11.55
N ILE A 182 12.37 -1.76 10.47
CA ILE A 182 11.35 -2.09 9.46
C ILE A 182 10.12 -2.70 10.12
N GLN A 183 10.33 -3.72 10.96
CA GLN A 183 9.24 -4.40 11.66
C GLN A 183 8.44 -3.43 12.53
N ARG A 184 9.11 -2.55 13.27
CA ARG A 184 8.48 -1.53 14.10
C ARG A 184 7.68 -0.54 13.27
N VAL A 185 8.29 0.10 12.27
CA VAL A 185 7.65 1.14 11.44
C VAL A 185 6.43 0.59 10.69
N VAL A 186 6.55 -0.57 10.05
CA VAL A 186 5.45 -1.18 9.30
C VAL A 186 4.33 -1.62 10.24
N SER A 187 4.67 -2.18 11.41
CA SER A 187 3.67 -2.55 12.42
C SER A 187 2.91 -1.34 12.94
N ASP A 188 3.61 -0.24 13.23
CA ASP A 188 2.98 0.97 13.76
C ASP A 188 2.04 1.63 12.74
N LYS A 189 2.40 1.60 11.47
CA LYS A 189 1.53 2.03 10.36
C LYS A 189 0.28 1.15 10.25
N LEU A 190 0.43 -0.18 10.29
CA LEU A 190 -0.70 -1.10 10.32
C LEU A 190 -1.61 -0.85 11.54
N LYS A 191 -1.04 -0.60 12.73
CA LYS A 191 -1.83 -0.28 13.93
C LYS A 191 -2.65 1.01 13.75
N ARG A 192 -2.09 2.05 13.15
CA ARG A 192 -2.83 3.29 12.84
C ARG A 192 -3.99 3.02 11.89
N LEU A 193 -3.73 2.32 10.79
CA LEU A 193 -4.77 1.91 9.85
C LEU A 193 -5.85 1.05 10.53
N TYR A 194 -5.45 0.13 11.41
CA TYR A 194 -6.35 -0.69 12.20
C TYR A 194 -7.27 0.15 13.09
N VAL A 195 -6.75 1.15 13.78
CA VAL A 195 -7.57 2.02 14.66
C VAL A 195 -8.59 2.81 13.84
N ASP A 196 -8.16 3.37 12.70
CA ASP A 196 -8.94 4.27 11.87
C ASP A 196 -9.90 3.56 10.91
N SER A 197 -9.76 2.25 10.70
CA SER A 197 -10.44 1.51 9.62
C SER A 197 -11.97 1.63 9.61
N ASP A 198 -12.58 1.85 10.77
CA ASP A 198 -14.04 1.96 10.92
C ASP A 198 -14.54 3.40 10.69
N ARG A 199 -13.64 4.38 10.75
CA ARG A 199 -13.92 5.82 10.57
C ARG A 199 -13.64 6.30 9.16
N VAL A 200 -12.93 5.49 8.38
CA VAL A 200 -12.63 5.76 6.99
C VAL A 200 -13.91 5.64 6.17
N VAL A 201 -14.35 6.76 5.60
CA VAL A 201 -15.54 6.84 4.74
C VAL A 201 -15.09 7.26 3.34
N LEU A 202 -15.48 6.49 2.34
CA LEU A 202 -15.43 6.96 0.96
C LEU A 202 -16.64 7.83 0.66
N ASN A 203 -16.38 9.09 0.29
CA ASN A 203 -17.42 9.95 -0.24
C ASN A 203 -17.67 9.57 -1.70
N ALA A 204 -18.55 8.60 -1.92
CA ALA A 204 -19.09 8.32 -3.25
C ALA A 204 -20.00 9.50 -3.65
N ALA A 205 -19.39 10.56 -4.19
CA ALA A 205 -20.11 11.62 -4.91
C ALA A 205 -20.56 11.10 -6.29
#